data_AF-A0A0D6Q743-F1
#
_entry.id   AF-A0A0D6Q743-F1
#
_cell.length_a   1.000
_cell.length_b   1.000
_cell.length_c   1.000
_cell.angle_alpha   90.00
_cell.angle_beta   90.00
_cell.angle_gamma   90.00
#
_symmetry.space_group_name_H-M   'P 1'
#
loop_
_entity.id
_entity.type
_entity.pdbx_description
1 polymer ?
#
loop_
_entity_poly.entity_id
_entity_poly.type
_entity_poly.pdbx_seq_one_letter_code
_entity_poly.pdbx_strand_id
1 'polypeptide(L)'
;MERQAGYDVTPYNLGVRGQTSRDIAVRWHAETLPRLAGRHDGGVVLSFGVNDCTATTHGLPRVPHDESIATAQQILQQARQTWPVLVIGPTPVGRASPDDRTRALSHAMAGLCAQLDVPFLSVWNPLLAHPSWCAEIAHGDGAHPAGGGYAALARIIHGWPAWRKWMGPLP
;
A
#
# COMPACT_ATOMS: atom_id res chain seq x y z
N MET A 1 -1.26 -2.76 18.41
CA MET A 1 0.20 -2.54 18.41
C MET A 1 0.52 -1.12 18.85
N GLU A 2 0.32 -0.07 18.03
CA GLU A 2 0.79 1.29 18.42
C GLU A 2 0.11 1.86 19.67
N ARG A 3 -1.22 1.83 19.77
CA ARG A 3 -1.92 2.28 20.99
C ARG A 3 -1.54 1.49 22.24
N GLN A 4 -1.24 0.19 22.07
CA GLN A 4 -0.74 -0.65 23.18
C GLN A 4 0.69 -0.29 23.59
N ALA A 5 1.48 0.27 22.66
CA ALA A 5 2.81 0.82 22.92
C ALA A 5 2.76 2.26 23.46
N GLY A 6 1.56 2.81 23.75
CA GLY A 6 1.37 4.13 24.35
C GLY A 6 1.22 5.29 23.35
N TYR A 7 1.16 5.03 22.04
CA TYR A 7 0.96 6.07 21.04
C TYR A 7 -0.51 6.49 20.93
N ASP A 8 -0.77 7.80 20.93
CA ASP A 8 -2.09 8.36 20.62
C ASP A 8 -2.27 8.50 19.10
N VAL A 9 -2.78 7.43 18.47
CA VAL A 9 -2.97 7.37 17.01
C VAL A 9 -4.45 7.52 16.66
N THR A 10 -4.75 8.41 15.72
CA THR A 10 -6.05 8.50 15.04
C THR A 10 -5.97 7.89 13.64
N PRO A 11 -6.41 6.63 13.44
CA PRO A 11 -6.36 6.01 12.12
C PRO A 11 -7.57 6.41 11.26
N TYR A 12 -7.30 6.88 10.04
CA TYR A 12 -8.31 7.08 9.01
C TYR A 12 -8.12 6.05 7.89
N ASN A 13 -9.01 5.06 7.81
CA ASN A 13 -9.00 4.12 6.71
C ASN A 13 -9.77 4.71 5.52
N LEU A 14 -9.06 4.96 4.41
CA LEU A 14 -9.61 5.47 3.16
C LEU A 14 -9.59 4.41 2.04
N GLY A 15 -9.43 3.13 2.38
CA GLY A 15 -9.46 2.03 1.44
C GLY A 15 -10.87 1.76 0.91
N VAL A 16 -10.99 1.55 -0.40
CA VAL A 16 -12.25 1.17 -1.04
C VAL A 16 -12.02 -0.06 -1.91
N ARG A 17 -12.87 -1.08 -1.74
CA ARG A 17 -12.71 -2.38 -2.42
C ARG A 17 -12.74 -2.22 -3.94
N GLY A 18 -11.84 -2.91 -4.62
CA GLY A 18 -11.80 -2.98 -6.09
C GLY A 18 -11.21 -1.75 -6.79
N GLN A 19 -10.77 -0.73 -6.06
CA GLN A 19 -10.19 0.47 -6.66
C GLN A 19 -8.77 0.27 -7.17
N THR A 20 -8.53 0.88 -8.33
CA THR A 20 -7.24 0.97 -9.03
C THR A 20 -6.50 2.25 -8.64
N SER A 21 -5.25 2.39 -9.08
CA SER A 21 -4.50 3.65 -8.98
C SER A 21 -5.26 4.84 -9.55
N ARG A 22 -5.98 4.68 -10.68
CA ARG A 22 -6.82 5.72 -11.30
C ARG A 22 -7.90 6.23 -10.35
N ASP A 23 -8.62 5.30 -9.73
CA ASP A 23 -9.72 5.63 -8.81
C ASP A 23 -9.19 6.38 -7.58
N ILE A 24 -8.02 5.97 -7.09
CA ILE A 24 -7.36 6.63 -5.96
C ILE A 24 -6.89 8.04 -6.33
N ALA A 25 -6.28 8.20 -7.52
CA ALA A 25 -5.78 9.49 -8.01
C ALA A 25 -6.85 10.58 -8.01
N VAL A 26 -8.10 10.22 -8.32
CA VAL A 26 -9.24 11.16 -8.37
C VAL A 26 -9.65 11.68 -6.99
N ARG A 27 -9.54 10.88 -5.93
CA ARG A 27 -10.20 11.18 -4.64
C ARG A 27 -9.24 11.42 -3.47
N TRP A 28 -8.01 10.89 -3.53
CA TRP A 28 -7.14 10.79 -2.35
C TRP A 28 -6.94 12.14 -1.66
N HIS A 29 -6.71 13.21 -2.42
CA HIS A 29 -6.42 14.53 -1.87
C HIS A 29 -7.63 15.14 -1.16
N ALA A 30 -8.80 15.11 -1.81
CA ALA A 30 -10.04 15.66 -1.26
C ALA A 30 -10.48 14.94 0.02
N GLU A 31 -10.22 13.63 0.12
CA GLU A 31 -10.49 12.86 1.33
C GLU A 31 -9.44 13.09 2.42
N THR A 32 -8.16 13.24 2.06
CA THR A 32 -7.07 13.40 3.03
C THR A 32 -7.08 14.79 3.67
N LEU A 33 -7.34 15.84 2.90
CA LEU A 33 -7.27 17.23 3.34
C LEU A 33 -8.08 17.51 4.63
N PRO A 34 -9.39 17.23 4.73
CA PRO A 34 -10.16 17.53 5.94
C PRO A 34 -9.73 16.71 7.18
N ARG A 35 -8.90 15.68 7.01
CA ARG A 35 -8.40 14.83 8.10
C ARG A 35 -7.04 15.28 8.64
N LEU A 36 -6.21 15.85 7.77
CA LEU A 36 -4.83 16.21 8.08
C LEU A 36 -4.54 17.72 8.04
N ALA A 37 -5.45 18.56 7.52
CA ALA A 37 -5.25 20.00 7.47
C ALA A 37 -5.01 20.57 8.88
N GLY A 38 -3.96 21.39 9.02
CA GLY A 38 -3.56 21.99 10.30
C GLY A 38 -2.93 21.01 11.30
N ARG A 39 -2.77 19.72 10.94
CA ARG A 39 -2.06 18.75 11.76
C ARG A 39 -0.58 18.69 11.40
N HIS A 40 0.27 18.79 12.41
CA HIS A 40 1.73 18.71 12.25
C HIS A 40 2.28 17.31 12.58
N ASP A 41 1.44 16.44 13.11
CA ASP A 41 1.76 15.08 13.58
C ASP A 41 1.22 13.97 12.63
N GLY A 42 0.60 14.35 11.51
CA GLY A 42 -0.09 13.47 10.59
C GLY A 42 0.68 13.17 9.30
N GLY A 43 0.17 12.23 8.51
CA GLY A 43 0.71 11.91 7.19
C GLY A 43 -0.06 10.79 6.48
N VAL A 44 0.44 10.36 5.32
CA VAL A 44 -0.26 9.46 4.41
C VAL A 44 0.51 8.15 4.23
N VAL A 45 -0.20 7.02 4.31
CA VAL A 45 0.31 5.70 3.88
C VAL A 45 -0.45 5.28 2.63
N LEU A 46 0.26 5.08 1.53
CA LEU A 46 -0.31 4.63 0.26
C LEU A 46 -0.04 3.13 0.05
N SER A 47 -1.07 2.39 -0.34
CA SER A 47 -0.94 0.98 -0.76
C SER A 47 -2.00 0.64 -1.80
N PHE A 48 -1.56 0.35 -3.02
CA PHE A 48 -2.41 0.02 -4.17
C PHE A 48 -1.61 -0.75 -5.23
N GLY A 49 -2.27 -1.12 -6.33
CA GLY A 49 -1.65 -1.76 -7.49
C GLY A 49 -2.07 -3.22 -7.73
N VAL A 50 -2.61 -3.91 -6.72
CA VAL A 50 -3.16 -5.27 -6.92
C VAL A 50 -4.29 -5.23 -7.94
N ASN A 51 -5.26 -4.31 -7.78
CA ASN A 51 -6.39 -4.17 -8.69
C ASN A 51 -5.97 -3.74 -10.10
N ASP A 52 -4.95 -2.90 -10.24
CA ASP A 52 -4.37 -2.54 -11.54
C ASP A 52 -3.91 -3.80 -12.29
N CYS A 53 -3.27 -4.73 -11.57
CA CYS A 53 -2.72 -5.97 -12.11
C CYS A 53 -3.76 -7.06 -12.38
N THR A 54 -4.96 -6.97 -11.78
CA THR A 54 -6.04 -7.93 -12.04
C THR A 54 -6.47 -7.91 -13.50
N ALA A 55 -6.78 -9.09 -14.04
CA ALA A 55 -7.18 -9.23 -15.43
C ALA A 55 -8.63 -8.78 -15.67
N THR A 56 -8.85 -8.06 -16.75
CA THR A 56 -10.18 -7.84 -17.33
C THR A 56 -10.71 -9.12 -17.97
N THR A 57 -11.95 -9.09 -18.46
CA THR A 57 -12.54 -10.16 -19.27
C THR A 57 -11.72 -10.52 -20.52
N HIS A 58 -10.85 -9.62 -20.98
CA HIS A 58 -9.96 -9.82 -22.12
C HIS A 58 -8.54 -10.27 -21.72
N GLY A 59 -8.30 -10.59 -20.45
CA GLY A 59 -6.99 -11.04 -19.95
C GLY A 59 -5.96 -9.93 -19.72
N LEU A 60 -6.26 -8.69 -20.12
CA LEU A 60 -5.38 -7.51 -19.95
C LEU A 60 -5.46 -6.97 -18.52
N PRO A 61 -4.40 -6.33 -17.98
CA PRO A 61 -4.50 -5.65 -16.69
C PRO A 61 -5.54 -4.51 -16.74
N ARG A 62 -6.23 -4.25 -15.63
CA ARG A 62 -7.22 -3.15 -15.55
C ARG A 62 -6.58 -1.78 -15.74
N VAL A 63 -5.33 -1.62 -15.32
CA VAL A 63 -4.50 -0.44 -15.58
C VAL A 63 -3.17 -0.92 -16.17
N PRO A 64 -2.74 -0.40 -17.33
CA PRO A 64 -1.42 -0.70 -17.89
C PRO A 64 -0.29 -0.39 -16.89
N HIS A 65 0.77 -1.20 -16.88
CA HIS A 65 1.87 -1.09 -15.93
C HIS A 65 2.47 0.32 -15.88
N ASP A 66 2.83 0.88 -17.04
CA ASP A 66 3.45 2.22 -17.11
C ASP A 66 2.50 3.32 -16.63
N GLU A 67 1.20 3.15 -16.85
CA GLU A 67 0.18 4.08 -16.37
C GLU A 67 0.01 4.00 -14.84
N SER A 68 0.08 2.80 -14.25
CA SER A 68 0.10 2.64 -12.79
C SER A 68 1.30 3.35 -12.15
N ILE A 69 2.47 3.26 -12.79
CA ILE A 69 3.69 3.94 -12.33
C ILE A 69 3.58 5.47 -12.49
N ALA A 70 3.10 5.96 -13.63
CA ALA A 70 2.87 7.38 -13.86
C ALA A 70 1.86 7.97 -12.85
N THR A 71 0.78 7.24 -12.58
CA THR A 71 -0.23 7.62 -11.59
C THR A 71 0.35 7.66 -10.18
N ALA A 72 1.13 6.65 -9.80
CA ALA A 72 1.84 6.64 -8.52
C ALA A 72 2.79 7.84 -8.40
N GLN A 73 3.53 8.16 -9.45
CA GLN A 73 4.43 9.31 -9.47
C GLN A 73 3.68 10.61 -9.21
N GLN A 74 2.55 10.84 -9.89
CA GLN A 74 1.72 12.04 -9.71
C GLN A 74 1.20 12.16 -8.27
N ILE A 75 0.61 11.09 -7.74
CA ILE A 75 0.09 11.07 -6.36
C ILE A 75 1.23 11.38 -5.38
N LEU A 76 2.38 10.72 -5.53
CA LEU A 76 3.51 10.89 -4.63
C LEU A 76 4.08 12.31 -4.69
N GLN A 77 4.25 12.86 -5.90
CA GLN A 77 4.75 14.23 -6.09
C GLN A 77 3.86 15.27 -5.43
N GLN A 78 2.54 15.11 -5.52
CA GLN A 78 1.60 16.01 -4.87
C GLN A 78 1.54 15.79 -3.35
N ALA A 79 1.47 14.54 -2.87
CA ALA A 79 1.34 14.24 -1.44
C ALA A 79 2.54 14.72 -0.61
N ARG A 80 3.76 14.54 -1.13
CA ARG A 80 4.99 14.92 -0.40
C ARG A 80 5.20 16.43 -0.25
N GLN A 81 4.44 17.25 -0.99
CA GLN A 81 4.49 18.71 -0.82
C GLN A 81 3.85 19.16 0.50
N THR A 82 2.95 18.33 1.06
CA THR A 82 2.12 18.71 2.20
C THR A 82 2.32 17.79 3.40
N TRP A 83 2.56 16.50 3.18
CA TRP A 83 2.56 15.49 4.23
C TRP A 83 3.74 14.52 4.13
N PRO A 84 4.21 13.97 5.27
CA PRO A 84 4.99 12.75 5.28
C PRO A 84 4.25 11.62 4.54
N VAL A 85 4.96 10.87 3.70
CA VAL A 85 4.39 9.77 2.91
C VAL A 85 5.20 8.49 3.11
N LEU A 86 4.50 7.39 3.35
CA LEU A 86 5.04 6.03 3.22
C LEU A 86 4.28 5.27 2.13
N VAL A 87 4.97 4.34 1.48
CA VAL A 87 4.35 3.45 0.49
C VAL A 87 4.54 1.99 0.90
N ILE A 88 3.46 1.22 0.86
CA ILE A 88 3.47 -0.23 1.03
C ILE A 88 3.13 -0.85 -0.31
N GLY A 89 4.05 -1.63 -0.86
CA GLY A 89 3.90 -2.25 -2.17
C GLY A 89 2.70 -3.21 -2.26
N PRO A 90 2.25 -3.54 -3.48
CA PRO A 90 1.14 -4.46 -3.68
C PRO A 90 1.48 -5.87 -3.18
N THR A 91 0.47 -6.57 -2.67
CA THR A 91 0.60 -7.90 -2.03
C THR A 91 0.38 -9.03 -3.03
N PRO A 92 0.96 -10.24 -2.81
CA PRO A 92 0.67 -11.40 -3.64
C PRO A 92 -0.75 -11.90 -3.36
N VAL A 93 -1.35 -12.58 -4.33
CA VAL A 93 -2.62 -13.30 -4.19
C VAL A 93 -2.45 -14.82 -4.30
N GLY A 94 -1.24 -15.31 -4.59
CA GLY A 94 -0.92 -16.75 -4.68
C GLY A 94 -1.32 -17.39 -6.01
N ARG A 95 -1.40 -16.60 -7.09
CA ARG A 95 -1.79 -17.04 -8.45
C ARG A 95 -0.88 -16.42 -9.50
N ALA A 96 -0.33 -17.25 -10.38
CA ALA A 96 0.76 -16.89 -11.30
C ALA A 96 0.57 -15.57 -12.07
N SER A 97 -0.50 -15.42 -12.86
CA SER A 97 -0.66 -14.25 -13.75
C SER A 97 -0.82 -12.90 -13.00
N PRO A 98 -1.71 -12.76 -12.00
CA PRO A 98 -1.74 -11.56 -11.17
C PRO A 98 -0.45 -11.33 -10.38
N ASP A 99 0.20 -12.39 -9.89
CA ASP A 99 1.39 -12.29 -9.06
C ASP A 99 2.62 -11.84 -9.85
N ASP A 100 2.80 -12.28 -11.09
CA ASP A 100 3.89 -11.81 -11.95
C ASP A 100 3.78 -10.30 -12.21
N ARG A 101 2.57 -9.83 -12.53
CA ARG A 101 2.29 -8.40 -12.75
C ARG A 101 2.48 -7.59 -11.47
N THR A 102 1.97 -8.09 -10.35
CA THR A 102 2.06 -7.45 -9.03
C THR A 102 3.51 -7.36 -8.55
N ARG A 103 4.30 -8.41 -8.77
CA ARG A 103 5.74 -8.44 -8.46
C ARG A 103 6.51 -7.41 -9.30
N ALA A 104 6.25 -7.36 -10.62
CA ALA A 104 6.86 -6.37 -11.50
C ALA A 104 6.49 -4.94 -11.09
N LEU A 105 5.21 -4.69 -10.78
CA LEU A 105 4.73 -3.40 -10.30
C LEU A 105 5.36 -3.01 -8.97
N SER A 106 5.48 -3.94 -8.02
CA SER A 106 6.16 -3.70 -6.73
C SER A 106 7.62 -3.26 -6.94
N HIS A 107 8.35 -3.92 -7.85
CA HIS A 107 9.73 -3.56 -8.17
C HIS A 107 9.84 -2.15 -8.78
N ALA A 108 8.99 -1.83 -9.75
CA ALA A 108 8.98 -0.51 -10.39
C ALA A 108 8.57 0.61 -9.41
N MET A 109 7.57 0.36 -8.54
CA MET A 109 7.19 1.32 -7.50
C MET A 109 8.31 1.53 -6.47
N ALA A 110 9.10 0.50 -6.14
CA ALA A 110 10.26 0.66 -5.27
C ALA A 110 11.31 1.59 -5.90
N GLY A 111 11.61 1.42 -7.19
CA GLY A 111 12.51 2.30 -7.94
C GLY A 111 12.02 3.75 -7.98
N LEU A 112 10.74 3.95 -8.28
CA LEU A 112 10.10 5.27 -8.26
C LEU A 112 10.17 5.93 -6.88
N CYS A 113 9.87 5.19 -5.82
CA CYS A 113 9.92 5.72 -4.46
C CYS A 113 11.34 6.12 -4.06
N ALA A 114 12.35 5.34 -4.45
CA ALA A 114 13.75 5.68 -4.24
C ALA A 114 14.17 6.96 -4.98
N GLN A 115 13.73 7.15 -6.24
CA GLN A 115 14.00 8.38 -7.00
C GLN A 115 13.39 9.63 -6.37
N LEU A 116 12.29 9.47 -5.64
CA LEU A 116 11.55 10.57 -5.03
C LEU A 116 11.74 10.66 -3.52
N ASP A 117 12.76 9.99 -2.98
CA ASP A 117 13.11 9.91 -1.55
C ASP A 117 11.90 9.65 -0.64
N VAL A 118 11.04 8.70 -1.04
CA VAL A 118 9.92 8.24 -0.22
C VAL A 118 10.17 6.80 0.24
N PRO A 119 10.02 6.50 1.54
CA PRO A 119 10.21 5.14 2.01
C PRO A 119 9.16 4.18 1.42
N PHE A 120 9.66 3.07 0.86
CA PHE A 120 8.85 1.99 0.30
C PHE A 120 9.09 0.69 1.05
N LEU A 121 8.00 0.00 1.40
CA LEU A 121 8.03 -1.33 1.99
C LEU A 121 7.56 -2.36 0.96
N SER A 122 8.49 -3.18 0.47
CA SER A 122 8.12 -4.38 -0.30
C SER A 122 7.62 -5.45 0.66
N VAL A 123 6.33 -5.77 0.58
CA VAL A 123 5.69 -6.84 1.36
C VAL A 123 5.51 -8.12 0.53
N TRP A 124 5.87 -8.10 -0.75
CA TRP A 124 5.52 -9.19 -1.66
C TRP A 124 6.17 -10.53 -1.28
N ASN A 125 7.50 -10.57 -1.18
CA ASN A 125 8.24 -11.78 -0.81
C ASN A 125 7.91 -12.25 0.63
N PRO A 126 7.92 -11.39 1.66
CA PRO A 126 7.58 -11.80 3.03
C PRO A 126 6.18 -12.40 3.15
N LEU A 127 5.19 -11.86 2.44
CA LEU A 127 3.82 -12.36 2.49
C LEU A 127 3.65 -13.65 1.71
N LEU A 128 4.27 -13.78 0.54
CA LEU A 128 4.24 -15.04 -0.22
C LEU A 128 4.81 -16.20 0.60
N ALA A 129 5.88 -15.95 1.36
CA ALA A 129 6.51 -16.94 2.23
C ALA A 129 5.73 -17.20 3.53
N HIS A 130 4.77 -16.34 3.91
CA HIS A 130 4.05 -16.49 5.17
C HIS A 130 2.94 -17.54 5.04
N PRO A 131 2.90 -18.57 5.91
CA PRO A 131 2.02 -19.73 5.76
C PRO A 131 0.54 -19.35 5.71
N SER A 132 0.13 -18.32 6.47
CA SER A 132 -1.28 -17.89 6.51
C SER A 132 -1.71 -17.07 5.30
N TRP A 133 -0.82 -16.37 4.59
CA TRP A 133 -1.26 -15.34 3.64
C TRP A 133 -2.00 -15.93 2.45
N CYS A 134 -1.31 -16.70 1.61
CA CYS A 134 -1.91 -17.33 0.44
C CYS A 134 -2.88 -18.45 0.83
N ALA A 135 -2.64 -19.14 1.97
CA ALA A 135 -3.55 -20.17 2.44
C ALA A 135 -4.92 -19.59 2.77
N GLU A 136 -5.01 -18.50 3.54
CA GLU A 136 -6.30 -17.90 3.89
C GLU A 136 -7.01 -17.31 2.66
N ILE A 137 -6.27 -16.70 1.72
CA ILE A 137 -6.82 -16.24 0.44
C ILE A 137 -7.48 -17.40 -0.31
N ALA A 138 -6.80 -18.55 -0.41
CA ALA A 138 -7.30 -19.72 -1.13
C ALA A 138 -8.54 -20.35 -0.46
N HIS A 139 -8.65 -20.30 0.87
CA HIS A 139 -9.83 -20.80 1.60
C HIS A 139 -11.00 -19.81 1.60
N GLY A 140 -10.73 -18.53 1.33
CA GLY A 140 -11.72 -17.45 1.33
C GLY A 140 -12.28 -17.15 -0.05
N ASP A 141 -12.34 -15.86 -0.38
CA ASP A 141 -12.89 -15.35 -1.64
C ASP A 141 -11.89 -15.36 -2.81
N GLY A 142 -10.70 -15.93 -2.59
CA GLY A 142 -9.63 -15.98 -3.57
C GLY A 142 -8.90 -14.64 -3.75
N ALA A 143 -9.16 -13.61 -2.94
CA ALA A 143 -8.49 -12.32 -3.05
C ALA A 143 -7.97 -11.76 -1.71
N HIS A 144 -8.68 -12.01 -0.61
CA HIS A 144 -8.38 -11.39 0.68
C HIS A 144 -8.04 -12.45 1.74
N PRO A 145 -6.95 -12.29 2.50
CA PRO A 145 -6.67 -13.16 3.63
C PRO A 145 -7.66 -12.87 4.78
N ALA A 146 -7.69 -13.75 5.76
CA ALA A 146 -8.42 -13.55 7.01
C ALA A 146 -7.51 -12.88 8.05
N GLY A 147 -7.85 -13.04 9.34
CA GLY A 147 -7.14 -12.38 10.44
C GLY A 147 -5.65 -12.73 10.53
N GLY A 148 -5.25 -13.97 10.22
CA GLY A 148 -3.85 -14.40 10.34
C GLY A 148 -2.95 -13.76 9.28
N GLY A 149 -3.41 -13.66 8.03
CA GLY A 149 -2.69 -12.96 6.98
C GLY A 149 -2.58 -11.46 7.25
N TYR A 150 -3.68 -10.78 7.63
CA TYR A 150 -3.60 -9.37 8.01
C TYR A 150 -2.71 -9.13 9.25
N ALA A 151 -2.69 -10.05 10.22
CA ALA A 151 -1.77 -9.99 11.35
C ALA A 151 -0.30 -10.17 10.92
N ALA A 152 -0.02 -10.93 9.87
CA ALA A 152 1.32 -11.04 9.29
C ALA A 152 1.77 -9.72 8.65
N LEU A 153 0.92 -9.12 7.81
CA LEU A 153 1.19 -7.81 7.21
C LEU A 153 1.41 -6.74 8.28
N ALA A 154 0.55 -6.69 9.30
CA ALA A 154 0.69 -5.74 10.40
C ALA A 154 2.04 -5.88 11.13
N ARG A 155 2.52 -7.11 11.37
CA ARG A 155 3.84 -7.35 11.99
C ARG A 155 4.99 -6.88 11.11
N ILE A 156 4.92 -7.11 9.80
CA ILE A 156 5.94 -6.64 8.85
C ILE A 156 6.01 -5.10 8.84
N ILE A 157 4.86 -4.43 8.77
CA ILE A 157 4.78 -2.97 8.83
C ILE A 157 5.31 -2.46 10.18
N HIS A 158 4.90 -3.09 11.28
CA HIS A 158 5.33 -2.68 12.62
C HIS A 158 6.85 -2.76 12.78
N GLY A 159 7.51 -3.80 12.24
CA GLY A 159 8.96 -3.94 12.29
C GLY A 159 9.74 -3.05 11.30
N TRP A 160 9.06 -2.34 10.39
CA TRP A 160 9.72 -1.55 9.35
C TRP A 160 10.37 -0.28 9.92
N PRO A 161 11.68 -0.02 9.69
CA PRO A 161 12.36 1.14 10.25
C PRO A 161 11.73 2.50 9.92
N ALA A 162 11.18 2.70 8.71
CA ALA A 162 10.53 3.97 8.38
C ALA A 162 9.24 4.19 9.17
N TRP A 163 8.47 3.13 9.41
CA TRP A 163 7.28 3.17 10.26
C TRP A 163 7.65 3.44 11.73
N ARG A 164 8.74 2.82 12.23
CA ARG A 164 9.26 3.10 13.59
C ARG A 164 9.77 4.52 13.73
N LYS A 165 10.47 5.04 12.72
CA LYS A 165 10.94 6.43 12.69
C LYS A 165 9.77 7.41 12.76
N TRP A 166 8.70 7.17 12.01
CA TRP A 166 7.52 8.04 12.02
C TRP A 166 6.78 7.99 13.36
N MET A 167 6.62 6.81 13.97
CA MET A 167 6.04 6.73 15.32
C MET A 167 6.99 7.25 16.42
N GLY A 168 8.23 7.57 16.11
CA GLY A 168 9.15 8.19 17.06
C GLY A 168 8.70 9.60 17.48
N PRO A 169 9.41 10.22 18.44
CA PRO A 169 9.16 11.62 18.80
C PRO A 169 9.23 12.50 17.54
N LEU A 170 8.31 13.45 17.41
CA LEU A 170 8.43 14.50 16.41
C LEU A 170 9.71 15.31 16.71
N PRO A 171 10.48 15.70 15.68
CA PRO A 171 11.67 16.54 15.87
C PRO A 171 11.34 17.91 16.45
#